data_AF-A0DCM9-F1
#
_entry.id   AF-A0DCM9-F1
#
_cell.length_a   1.000
_cell.length_b   1.000
_cell.length_c   1.000
_cell.angle_alpha   90.00
_cell.angle_beta   90.00
_cell.angle_gamma   90.00
#
_symmetry.space_group_name_H-M   'P 1'
#
loop_
_entity.id
_entity.type
_entity.pdbx_description
1 polymer ?
#
loop_
_entity_poly.entity_id
_entity_poly.type
_entity_poly.pdbx_seq_one_letter_code
_entity_poly.pdbx_strand_id
1 'polypeptide(L)'
;MDQISDEAINAMPKKPQNAYMLFRADTYDDLKKKNQDKSMTELTTMISALWGELDDKKKEKYNKDYDKATEQYKTDYAGWLKKFKLDEDKVKKFLKDNKQAKKRNKKGSKKVTKASKNEDESDDEDEQKIQSLKNKNQKKQQEQKEQIVQKNTKDNKEQQKPKVNPQQQKEKKENKKK
;
A
#
# COMPACT_ATOMS: atom_id res chain seq x y z
N MET A 1 -12.01 -34.19 18.96
CA MET A 1 -11.83 -32.76 18.69
C MET A 1 -11.08 -32.65 17.37
N ASP A 2 -11.61 -31.92 16.39
CA ASP A 2 -10.88 -31.56 15.17
C ASP A 2 -9.76 -30.56 15.52
N GLN A 3 -8.71 -31.04 16.17
CA GLN A 3 -7.53 -30.25 16.46
C GLN A 3 -6.63 -30.24 15.22
N ILE A 4 -6.26 -29.03 14.78
CA ILE A 4 -5.18 -28.86 13.82
C ILE A 4 -3.93 -29.47 14.46
N SER A 5 -3.25 -30.37 13.75
CA SER A 5 -2.05 -31.03 14.28
C SER A 5 -0.95 -30.02 14.58
N ASP A 6 -0.12 -30.27 15.59
CA ASP A 6 1.00 -29.38 15.93
C ASP A 6 1.97 -29.20 14.76
N GLU A 7 2.11 -30.24 13.93
CA GLU A 7 2.88 -30.17 12.69
C GLU A 7 2.27 -29.20 11.67
N ALA A 8 0.94 -29.20 11.52
CA ALA A 8 0.25 -28.23 10.68
C ALA A 8 0.35 -26.82 11.25
N ILE A 9 0.28 -26.65 12.57
CA ILE A 9 0.47 -25.35 13.23
C ILE A 9 1.87 -24.78 12.96
N ASN A 10 2.90 -25.61 13.04
CA ASN A 10 4.29 -25.20 12.76
C ASN A 10 4.57 -24.96 11.27
N ALA A 11 3.95 -25.74 10.39
CA ALA A 11 4.06 -25.59 8.95
C ALA A 11 3.16 -24.48 8.36
N MET A 12 2.35 -23.83 9.20
CA MET A 12 1.44 -22.76 8.77
C MET A 12 2.25 -21.61 8.15
N PRO A 13 1.98 -21.25 6.88
CA PRO A 13 2.63 -20.10 6.26
C PRO A 13 2.37 -18.85 7.09
N LYS A 14 3.41 -18.04 7.31
CA LYS A 14 3.30 -16.75 8.01
C LYS A 14 2.90 -15.68 7.00
N LYS A 15 2.02 -14.77 7.41
CA LYS A 15 1.68 -13.61 6.60
C LYS A 15 2.93 -12.80 6.22
N PRO A 16 3.01 -12.28 4.99
CA PRO A 16 4.11 -11.42 4.58
C PRO A 16 4.09 -10.10 5.35
N GLN A 17 5.26 -9.50 5.53
CA GLN A 17 5.39 -8.17 6.12
C GLN A 17 4.96 -7.11 5.12
N ASN A 18 4.19 -6.12 5.58
CA ASN A 18 3.77 -5.00 4.74
C ASN A 18 4.94 -4.09 4.35
N ALA A 19 4.69 -3.20 3.37
CA ALA A 19 5.71 -2.32 2.81
C ALA A 19 6.46 -1.47 3.85
N TYR A 20 5.76 -0.97 4.87
CA TYR A 20 6.38 -0.21 5.97
C TYR A 20 7.27 -1.08 6.85
N MET A 21 6.82 -2.30 7.17
CA MET A 21 7.59 -3.25 7.98
C MET A 21 8.86 -3.70 7.28
N LEU A 22 8.81 -3.91 5.96
CA LEU A 22 9.99 -4.17 5.14
C LEU A 22 10.98 -2.99 5.21
N PHE A 23 10.50 -1.76 5.00
CA PHE A 23 11.35 -0.56 5.12
C PHE A 23 11.93 -0.39 6.52
N ARG A 24 11.14 -0.66 7.57
CA ARG A 24 11.60 -0.61 8.95
C ARG A 24 12.70 -1.62 9.16
N ALA A 25 12.55 -2.86 8.71
CA ALA A 25 13.58 -3.90 8.89
C ALA A 25 14.92 -3.45 8.27
N ASP A 26 14.89 -2.94 7.04
CA ASP A 26 16.08 -2.46 6.34
C ASP A 26 16.73 -1.24 7.02
N THR A 27 15.91 -0.29 7.49
CA THR A 27 16.40 0.99 8.03
C THR A 27 16.77 0.91 9.51
N TYR A 28 16.15 -0.02 10.25
CA TYR A 28 16.31 -0.15 11.69
C TYR A 28 17.75 -0.50 12.06
N ASP A 29 18.36 -1.45 11.36
CA ASP A 29 19.74 -1.85 11.65
C ASP A 29 20.73 -0.71 11.41
N ASP A 30 20.52 0.08 10.35
CA ASP A 30 21.33 1.26 10.06
C ASP A 30 21.17 2.35 11.12
N LEU A 31 19.93 2.62 11.54
CA LEU A 31 19.64 3.61 12.58
C LEU A 31 20.15 3.16 13.95
N LYS A 32 20.04 1.87 14.26
CA LYS A 32 20.57 1.28 15.50
C LYS A 32 22.09 1.35 15.52
N LYS A 33 22.77 1.07 14.41
CA LYS A 33 24.23 1.21 14.30
C LYS A 33 24.69 2.66 14.48
N LYS A 34 23.96 3.62 13.90
CA LYS A 34 24.26 5.07 14.00
C LYS A 34 23.88 5.68 15.34
N ASN A 35 22.87 5.14 16.01
CA ASN A 35 22.33 5.65 17.26
C ASN A 35 22.19 4.52 18.29
N GLN A 36 23.31 3.92 18.68
CA GLN A 36 23.33 2.77 19.61
C GLN A 36 22.82 3.15 21.01
N ASP A 37 22.84 4.44 21.35
CA ASP A 37 22.36 5.00 22.61
C ASP A 37 20.83 5.16 22.66
N LYS A 38 20.18 5.28 21.49
CA LYS A 38 18.74 5.55 21.41
C LYS A 38 17.92 4.30 21.64
N SER A 39 16.78 4.48 22.30
CA SER A 39 15.86 3.38 22.59
C SER A 39 15.16 2.87 21.32
N MET A 40 14.75 1.59 21.31
CA MET A 40 13.98 1.00 20.21
C MET A 40 12.74 1.83 19.84
N THR A 41 12.09 2.44 20.84
CA THR A 41 10.93 3.31 20.65
C THR A 41 11.29 4.55 19.84
N GLU A 42 12.38 5.23 20.18
CA GLU A 42 12.85 6.42 19.45
C GLU A 42 13.30 6.08 18.03
N LEU A 43 14.00 4.96 17.86
CA LEU A 43 14.37 4.44 16.54
C LEU A 43 13.13 4.22 15.67
N THR A 44 12.09 3.59 16.23
CA THR A 44 10.84 3.33 15.50
C THR A 44 10.10 4.63 15.14
N THR A 45 10.08 5.62 16.04
CA THR A 45 9.51 6.95 15.74
C THR A 45 10.24 7.62 14.59
N MET A 46 11.58 7.61 14.59
CA MET A 46 12.37 8.16 13.48
C MET A 46 12.10 7.45 12.15
N ILE A 47 11.98 6.12 12.16
CA ILE A 47 11.64 5.33 10.96
C ILE A 47 10.27 5.71 10.43
N SER A 48 9.28 5.90 11.30
CA SER A 48 7.93 6.29 10.90
C SER A 48 7.91 7.68 10.24
N ALA A 49 8.71 8.62 10.75
CA ALA A 49 8.89 9.94 10.14
C ALA A 49 9.55 9.83 8.75
N LEU A 50 10.65 9.08 8.66
CA LEU A 50 11.35 8.81 7.40
C LEU A 50 10.42 8.19 6.35
N TRP A 51 9.58 7.23 6.75
CA TRP A 51 8.58 6.64 5.84
C TRP A 51 7.57 7.68 5.35
N GLY A 52 7.12 8.60 6.20
CA GLY A 52 6.28 9.73 5.81
C GLY A 52 6.93 10.58 4.72
N GLU A 53 8.21 10.90 4.90
CA GLU A 53 9.01 11.75 4.01
C GLU A 53 9.50 11.06 2.73
N LEU A 54 9.44 9.72 2.64
CA LEU A 54 9.86 8.99 1.45
C LEU A 54 9.02 9.35 0.22
N ASP A 55 9.70 9.43 -0.92
CA ASP A 55 9.09 9.58 -2.24
C ASP A 55 8.20 8.37 -2.61
N ASP A 56 7.12 8.64 -3.35
CA ASP A 56 6.16 7.62 -3.78
C ASP A 56 6.84 6.49 -4.58
N LYS A 57 7.89 6.78 -5.36
CA LYS A 57 8.64 5.75 -6.10
C LYS A 57 9.32 4.73 -5.19
N LYS A 58 9.87 5.19 -4.06
CA LYS A 58 10.53 4.31 -3.08
C LYS A 58 9.49 3.48 -2.33
N LYS A 59 8.37 4.11 -1.93
CA LYS A 59 7.23 3.41 -1.33
C LYS A 59 6.64 2.36 -2.28
N GLU A 60 6.53 2.65 -3.57
CA GLU A 60 6.02 1.74 -4.58
C GLU A 60 6.88 0.48 -4.71
N LYS A 61 8.21 0.59 -4.58
CA LYS A 61 9.10 -0.58 -4.56
C LYS A 61 8.71 -1.56 -3.45
N TYR A 62 8.60 -1.07 -2.21
CA TYR A 62 8.21 -1.91 -1.07
C TYR A 62 6.77 -2.44 -1.19
N ASN A 63 5.86 -1.67 -1.79
CA ASN A 63 4.51 -2.15 -2.08
C ASN A 63 4.51 -3.30 -3.09
N LYS A 64 5.34 -3.22 -4.15
CA LYS A 64 5.49 -4.32 -5.13
C LYS A 64 6.09 -5.57 -4.49
N ASP A 65 7.06 -5.40 -3.60
CA ASP A 65 7.67 -6.52 -2.88
C ASP A 65 6.64 -7.17 -1.94
N TYR A 66 5.80 -6.37 -1.26
CA TYR A 66 4.66 -6.87 -0.49
C TYR A 66 3.64 -7.62 -1.35
N ASP A 67 3.26 -7.08 -2.51
CA ASP A 67 2.29 -7.70 -3.42
C ASP A 67 2.81 -9.08 -3.88
N LYS A 68 4.09 -9.18 -4.27
CA LYS A 68 4.74 -10.47 -4.62
C LYS A 68 4.75 -11.46 -3.47
N ALA A 69 5.14 -11.01 -2.27
CA ALA A 69 5.17 -11.87 -1.09
C ALA A 69 3.76 -12.35 -0.71
N THR A 70 2.73 -11.54 -0.97
CA THR A 70 1.33 -11.90 -0.77
C THR A 70 0.86 -12.96 -1.75
N GLU A 71 1.27 -12.87 -3.02
CA GLU A 71 0.97 -13.91 -4.02
C GLU A 71 1.63 -15.25 -3.68
N GLN A 72 2.89 -15.22 -3.23
CA GLN A 72 3.59 -16.41 -2.72
C GLN A 72 2.87 -17.00 -1.51
N TYR A 73 2.56 -16.17 -0.52
CA TYR A 73 1.83 -16.59 0.67
C TYR A 73 0.50 -17.27 0.34
N LYS A 74 -0.28 -16.74 -0.61
CA LYS A 74 -1.54 -17.36 -1.05
C LYS A 74 -1.31 -18.76 -1.62
N THR A 75 -0.26 -18.91 -2.42
CA THR A 75 0.11 -20.19 -3.04
C THR A 75 0.56 -21.20 -1.99
N ASP A 76 1.45 -20.78 -1.09
CA ASP A 76 1.95 -21.60 0.01
C ASP A 76 0.82 -21.99 0.97
N TYR A 77 -0.09 -21.07 1.26
CA TYR A 77 -1.26 -21.30 2.10
C TYR A 77 -2.22 -22.31 1.49
N ALA A 78 -2.51 -22.20 0.19
CA ALA A 78 -3.30 -23.20 -0.53
C ALA A 78 -2.61 -24.57 -0.54
N GLY A 79 -1.28 -24.60 -0.73
CA GLY A 79 -0.48 -25.81 -0.65
C GLY A 79 -0.53 -26.46 0.74
N TRP A 80 -0.44 -25.65 1.80
CA TRP A 80 -0.53 -26.10 3.19
C TRP A 80 -1.92 -26.66 3.53
N LEU A 81 -3.00 -25.97 3.13
CA LEU A 81 -4.38 -26.48 3.28
C LEU A 81 -4.55 -27.85 2.63
N LYS A 82 -4.04 -28.00 1.39
CA LYS A 82 -4.11 -29.27 0.65
C LYS A 82 -3.24 -30.35 1.30
N LYS A 83 -2.03 -30.01 1.73
CA LYS A 83 -1.08 -30.94 2.37
C LYS A 83 -1.66 -31.56 3.64
N PHE A 84 -2.33 -30.76 4.47
CA PHE A 84 -2.91 -31.20 5.73
C PHE A 84 -4.40 -31.52 5.65
N LYS A 85 -5.01 -31.44 4.46
CA LYS A 85 -6.45 -31.66 4.23
C LYS A 85 -7.32 -30.83 5.17
N LEU A 86 -6.93 -29.58 5.38
CA LEU A 86 -7.58 -28.66 6.31
C LEU A 86 -8.62 -27.82 5.56
N ASP A 87 -9.77 -27.62 6.20
CA ASP A 87 -10.76 -26.65 5.73
C ASP A 87 -10.32 -25.23 6.12
N GLU A 88 -10.36 -24.32 5.15
CA GLU A 88 -9.98 -22.92 5.36
C GLU A 88 -10.78 -22.26 6.49
N ASP A 89 -12.08 -22.55 6.60
CA ASP A 89 -12.95 -22.01 7.63
C ASP A 89 -12.63 -22.53 9.03
N LYS A 90 -12.25 -23.81 9.14
CA LYS A 90 -11.81 -24.40 10.42
C LYS A 90 -10.49 -23.78 10.85
N VAL A 91 -9.57 -23.58 9.92
CA VAL A 91 -8.29 -22.89 10.17
C VAL A 91 -8.53 -21.45 10.65
N LYS A 92 -9.35 -20.67 9.92
CA LYS A 92 -9.70 -19.29 10.31
C LYS A 92 -10.32 -19.23 11.70
N LYS A 93 -11.24 -20.15 12.01
CA LYS A 93 -11.86 -20.25 13.34
C LYS A 93 -10.82 -20.57 14.42
N PHE A 94 -9.95 -21.54 14.18
CA PHE A 94 -8.86 -21.89 15.10
C PHE A 94 -7.92 -20.70 15.36
N LEU A 95 -7.50 -19.97 14.31
CA LEU A 95 -6.67 -18.77 14.47
C LEU A 95 -7.39 -17.69 15.31
N LYS A 96 -8.69 -17.48 15.06
CA LYS A 96 -9.49 -16.48 15.79
C LYS A 96 -9.64 -16.86 17.26
N ASP A 97 -9.91 -18.13 17.57
CA ASP A 97 -10.06 -18.61 18.94
C ASP A 97 -8.72 -18.60 19.69
N ASN A 98 -7.62 -18.99 19.04
CA ASN A 98 -6.27 -18.92 19.60
C ASN A 98 -5.82 -17.45 19.85
N LYS A 99 -6.12 -16.53 18.94
CA LYS A 99 -5.86 -15.07 19.12
C LYS A 99 -6.62 -14.52 20.33
N GLN A 100 -7.89 -14.92 20.51
CA GLN A 100 -8.70 -14.51 21.66
C GLN A 100 -8.18 -15.10 22.97
N ALA A 101 -7.79 -16.38 22.98
CA ALA A 101 -7.17 -17.02 24.14
C ALA A 101 -5.88 -16.30 24.58
N LYS A 102 -4.98 -15.97 23.63
CA LYS A 102 -3.77 -15.19 23.92
C LYS A 102 -4.07 -13.79 24.47
N LYS A 103 -5.09 -13.10 23.96
CA LYS A 103 -5.51 -11.78 24.49
C LYS A 103 -6.02 -11.86 25.93
N ARG A 104 -6.77 -12.91 26.27
CA ARG A 104 -7.27 -13.14 27.63
C ARG A 104 -6.12 -13.46 28.60
N ASN A 105 -5.15 -14.27 28.17
CA ASN A 105 -3.98 -14.60 28.99
C ASN A 105 -3.04 -13.38 29.18
N LYS A 106 -2.92 -12.49 28.17
CA LYS A 106 -2.13 -11.25 28.24
C LYS A 106 -2.67 -10.22 29.27
N LYS A 107 -3.98 -10.25 29.58
CA LYS A 107 -4.59 -9.36 30.59
C LYS A 107 -4.32 -9.80 32.05
N GLY A 108 -3.98 -11.07 32.29
CA GLY A 108 -3.63 -11.57 33.63
C GLY A 108 -2.20 -11.23 34.08
N SER A 109 -1.26 -11.09 33.15
CA SER A 109 0.17 -10.88 33.46
C SER A 109 0.61 -9.41 33.55
N LYS A 110 -0.32 -8.44 33.51
CA LYS A 110 -0.02 -7.01 33.31
C LYS A 110 0.40 -6.23 34.57
N LYS A 111 0.80 -6.88 35.68
CA LYS A 111 1.24 -6.18 36.90
C LYS A 111 2.76 -6.00 37.02
N VAL A 112 3.59 -6.57 36.16
CA VAL A 112 5.05 -6.30 36.19
C VAL A 112 5.61 -6.26 34.77
N THR A 113 6.37 -5.21 34.45
CA THR A 113 7.10 -4.94 33.19
C THR A 113 6.31 -4.36 32.01
N LYS A 114 6.11 -3.03 32.05
CA LYS A 114 5.69 -2.18 30.93
C LYS A 114 6.91 -1.78 30.09
N ALA A 115 7.59 -2.73 29.45
CA ALA A 115 8.63 -2.44 28.46
C ALA A 115 8.94 -3.69 27.64
N SER A 116 8.23 -3.86 26.51
CA SER A 116 8.49 -4.79 25.39
C SER A 116 7.22 -5.54 24.99
N LYS A 117 6.31 -4.83 24.34
CA LYS A 117 5.24 -5.47 23.58
C LYS A 117 4.85 -4.57 22.42
N ASN A 118 5.66 -4.58 21.37
CA ASN A 118 5.38 -3.91 20.11
C ASN A 118 5.84 -4.76 18.93
N GLU A 119 5.49 -6.04 18.93
CA GLU A 119 5.47 -6.85 17.70
C GLU A 119 4.28 -7.80 17.86
N ASP A 120 3.40 -7.85 16.87
CA ASP A 120 2.13 -8.62 16.85
C ASP A 120 0.92 -7.95 17.54
N GLU A 121 0.62 -6.69 17.19
CA GLU A 121 -0.68 -6.07 17.48
C GLU A 121 -1.24 -5.33 16.25
N SER A 122 -2.38 -5.81 15.76
CA SER A 122 -3.35 -5.17 14.86
C SER A 122 -3.02 -5.15 13.36
N ASP A 123 -3.69 -6.01 12.59
CA ASP A 123 -3.55 -6.10 11.11
C ASP A 123 -4.90 -5.99 10.37
N ASP A 124 -6.04 -6.16 11.06
CA ASP A 124 -7.37 -6.08 10.41
C ASP A 124 -7.88 -4.63 10.23
N GLU A 125 -7.43 -3.66 11.05
CA GLU A 125 -7.86 -2.26 10.90
C GLU A 125 -6.97 -1.47 9.91
N ASP A 126 -5.70 -1.83 9.80
CA ASP A 126 -4.75 -1.13 8.95
C ASP A 126 -4.85 -1.54 7.47
N GLU A 127 -5.33 -2.76 7.16
CA GLU A 127 -5.68 -3.14 5.79
C GLU A 127 -6.79 -2.24 5.22
N GLN A 128 -7.85 -1.94 6.01
CA GLN A 128 -8.91 -1.02 5.57
C GLN A 128 -8.38 0.40 5.40
N LYS A 129 -7.50 0.85 6.30
CA LYS A 129 -6.90 2.19 6.21
C LYS A 129 -5.97 2.31 5.00
N ILE A 130 -5.16 1.29 4.71
CA ILE A 130 -4.28 1.25 3.54
C ILE A 130 -5.08 1.10 2.24
N GLN A 131 -6.14 0.29 2.22
CA GLN A 131 -7.07 0.21 1.08
C GLN A 131 -7.75 1.58 0.84
N SER A 132 -8.13 2.29 1.91
CA SER A 132 -8.69 3.64 1.81
C SER A 132 -7.68 4.66 1.26
N LEU A 133 -6.40 4.52 1.62
CA LEU A 133 -5.32 5.36 1.13
C LEU A 133 -4.99 5.04 -0.33
N LYS A 134 -5.00 3.76 -0.73
CA LYS A 134 -4.82 3.30 -2.12
C LYS A 134 -5.94 3.84 -3.01
N ASN A 135 -7.20 3.76 -2.56
CA ASN A 135 -8.35 4.33 -3.27
C ASN A 135 -8.29 5.87 -3.35
N LYS A 136 -7.89 6.57 -2.28
CA LYS A 136 -7.73 8.04 -2.29
C LYS A 136 -6.66 8.50 -3.27
N ASN A 137 -5.51 7.82 -3.31
CA ASN A 137 -4.44 8.16 -4.25
C ASN A 137 -4.83 7.87 -5.71
N GLN A 138 -5.59 6.80 -5.96
CA GLN A 138 -6.07 6.46 -7.29
C GLN A 138 -7.07 7.51 -7.82
N LYS A 139 -7.98 7.99 -6.96
CA LYS A 139 -8.90 9.09 -7.29
C LYS A 139 -8.16 10.40 -7.58
N LYS A 140 -7.14 10.74 -6.79
CA LYS A 140 -6.32 11.95 -6.99
C LYS A 140 -5.53 11.90 -8.30
N GLN A 141 -5.05 10.72 -8.71
CA GLN A 141 -4.40 10.54 -10.00
C GLN A 141 -5.37 10.60 -11.19
N GLN A 142 -6.62 10.11 -11.04
CA GLN A 142 -7.65 10.26 -12.06
C GLN A 142 -8.06 11.73 -12.25
N GLU A 143 -8.30 12.47 -11.16
CA GLU A 143 -8.64 13.90 -11.24
C GLU A 143 -7.51 14.75 -11.86
N GLN A 144 -6.25 14.41 -11.60
CA GLN A 144 -5.12 15.07 -12.26
C GLN A 144 -5.00 14.71 -13.74
N LYS A 145 -5.24 13.44 -14.11
CA LYS A 145 -5.28 13.02 -15.51
C LYS A 145 -6.43 13.69 -16.27
N GLU A 146 -7.60 13.80 -15.68
CA GLU A 146 -8.75 14.50 -16.27
C GLU A 146 -8.51 16.00 -16.44
N GLN A 147 -7.83 16.65 -15.48
CA GLN A 147 -7.43 18.06 -15.61
C GLN A 147 -6.37 18.26 -16.72
N ILE A 148 -5.43 17.32 -16.87
CA ILE A 148 -4.43 17.36 -17.96
C ILE A 148 -5.12 17.16 -19.32
N VAL A 149 -6.09 16.24 -19.42
CA VAL A 149 -6.86 15.99 -20.64
C VAL A 149 -7.74 17.20 -21.01
N GLN A 150 -8.35 17.86 -20.04
CA GLN A 150 -9.15 19.08 -20.26
C GLN A 150 -8.29 20.31 -20.64
N LYS A 151 -7.05 20.38 -20.14
CA LYS A 151 -6.11 21.44 -20.52
C LYS A 151 -5.64 21.28 -21.96
N ASN A 152 -5.26 20.05 -22.35
CA ASN A 152 -4.82 19.74 -23.72
C ASN A 152 -5.92 19.87 -24.79
N THR A 153 -7.20 19.74 -24.43
CA THR A 153 -8.32 19.95 -25.37
C THR A 153 -8.69 21.42 -25.58
N LYS A 154 -8.36 22.30 -24.64
CA LYS A 154 -8.55 23.75 -24.82
C LYS A 154 -7.46 24.38 -25.69
N ASP A 155 -6.21 23.93 -25.58
CA ASP A 155 -5.09 24.46 -26.37
C ASP A 155 -5.10 24.02 -27.86
N ASN A 156 -5.73 22.89 -28.21
CA ASN A 156 -5.83 22.43 -29.60
C ASN A 156 -6.99 23.09 -30.40
N LYS A 157 -7.87 23.85 -29.74
CA LYS A 157 -8.96 24.57 -30.42
C LYS A 157 -8.55 25.98 -30.87
N GLU A 158 -7.40 26.49 -30.43
CA GLU A 158 -6.93 27.85 -30.75
C GLU A 158 -5.90 27.90 -31.90
N GLN A 159 -5.36 26.75 -32.34
CA GLN A 159 -4.38 26.70 -33.44
C GLN A 159 -4.96 26.38 -34.82
N GLN A 160 -6.29 26.19 -34.95
CA GLN A 160 -6.99 26.08 -36.23
C GLN A 160 -7.89 27.30 -36.48
N LYS A 161 -7.31 28.50 -36.50
CA LYS A 161 -7.92 29.63 -37.23
C LYS A 161 -7.38 29.58 -38.67
N PRO A 162 -8.24 29.51 -39.70
CA PRO A 162 -7.77 29.58 -41.08
C PRO A 162 -7.14 30.97 -41.31
N LYS A 163 -5.88 30.99 -41.75
CA LYS A 163 -5.25 32.21 -42.27
C LYS A 163 -6.00 32.62 -43.54
N VAL A 164 -6.94 33.55 -43.41
CA VAL A 164 -7.58 34.21 -44.56
C VAL A 164 -6.52 35.06 -45.25
N ASN A 165 -6.19 34.65 -46.48
CA ASN A 165 -5.26 35.33 -47.39
C ASN A 165 -5.86 36.68 -47.83
N PRO A 166 -5.20 37.85 -47.65
CA PRO A 166 -5.80 39.17 -47.92
C PRO A 166 -5.91 39.59 -49.40
N GLN A 167 -5.75 38.69 -50.38
CA GLN A 167 -5.45 39.10 -51.76
C GLN A 167 -6.63 39.13 -52.75
N GLN A 168 -7.89 39.14 -52.29
CA GLN A 168 -9.07 39.20 -53.18
C GLN A 168 -9.98 40.44 -53.02
N GLN A 169 -9.43 41.60 -52.61
CA GLN A 169 -10.21 42.85 -52.54
C GLN A 169 -9.94 43.87 -53.66
N LYS A 170 -9.32 43.48 -54.78
CA LYS A 170 -9.10 44.39 -55.92
C LYS A 170 -9.56 43.80 -57.24
N GLU A 171 -10.87 43.55 -57.42
CA GLU A 171 -11.42 43.38 -58.78
C GLU A 171 -12.95 43.50 -58.90
N LYS A 172 -13.62 44.31 -58.07
CA LYS A 172 -15.07 44.58 -58.22
C LYS A 172 -15.48 46.05 -58.11
N LYS A 173 -14.61 46.98 -58.51
CA LYS A 173 -14.99 48.40 -58.70
C LYS A 173 -14.84 48.93 -60.12
N GLU A 174 -14.60 48.08 -61.11
CA GLU A 174 -14.50 48.52 -62.51
C GLU A 174 -15.22 47.57 -63.46
N ASN A 175 -16.52 47.36 -63.24
CA ASN A 175 -17.43 46.90 -64.29
C ASN A 175 -18.90 47.21 -63.95
N LYS A 176 -19.18 48.49 -63.73
CA LYS A 176 -20.53 49.05 -63.88
C LYS A 176 -20.45 50.51 -64.30
N LYS A 177 -19.70 50.75 -65.38
CA LYS A 177 -19.86 51.91 -66.25
C LYS A 177 -20.41 51.41 -67.58
N LYS A 178 -21.71 51.18 -67.61
CA LYS A 178 -22.56 51.31 -68.79
C LYS A 178 -24.00 51.47 -68.34
#